data_AF-A0A383RFI8-F1
#
_entry.id   AF-A0A383RFI8-F1
#
_cell.length_a   1.000
_cell.length_b   1.000
_cell.length_c   1.000
_cell.angle_alpha   90.00
_cell.angle_beta   90.00
_cell.angle_gamma   90.00
#
_symmetry.space_group_name_H-M   'P 1'
#
loop_
_entity.id
_entity.type
_entity.pdbx_description
1 polymer ?
#
loop_
_entity_poly.entity_id
_entity_poly.type
_entity_poly.pdbx_seq_one_letter_code
_entity_poly.pdbx_strand_id
1 'polypeptide(L)'
;MFEWKNIIRGILIGASDLIPGVSGGTIAVVLGFYEKLIASISGFFSREWKKHLGFLIPLGIGVGSAILLLSKVMKWLLAEHPQPTFFFFLGLIIGILPFLWREADGSRNFKPIHYILLLIGAASVACTAFFKPDDHNTIIELTASSGVFLFFAGWLGSMAMILPGVSGSFVLLLLGAYPTAIHALSTLNLPLIAIIGAGVIVGFIVSTKFIRFLLARFPSIMYAIIIGMVVGSLAVVYPGLNGSIGTLVISIVMMILGFTAAYGLGKQQPQ
;
A
#
# COMPACT_ATOMS: atom_id res chain seq x y z
N MET A 1 -19.00 14.56 12.08
CA MET A 1 -18.02 15.60 12.48
C MET A 1 -16.71 15.30 11.76
N PHE A 2 -15.99 16.31 11.28
CA PHE A 2 -14.73 16.11 10.55
C PHE A 2 -13.59 15.75 11.49
N GLU A 3 -12.82 14.72 11.13
CA GLU A 3 -11.68 14.23 11.90
C GLU A 3 -10.37 14.83 11.37
N TRP A 4 -10.12 16.11 11.64
CA TRP A 4 -8.97 16.85 11.08
C TRP A 4 -7.60 16.24 11.40
N LYS A 5 -7.49 15.46 12.49
CA LYS A 5 -6.30 14.66 12.80
C LYS A 5 -5.90 13.68 11.68
N ASN A 6 -6.84 13.31 10.80
CA ASN A 6 -6.56 12.43 9.67
C ASN A 6 -5.76 13.12 8.55
N ILE A 7 -5.57 14.44 8.58
CA ILE A 7 -4.63 15.11 7.66
C ILE A 7 -3.23 14.52 7.81
N ILE A 8 -2.74 14.35 9.04
CA ILE A 8 -1.40 13.78 9.29
C ILE A 8 -1.31 12.35 8.76
N ARG A 9 -2.34 11.55 8.99
CA ARG A 9 -2.45 10.19 8.46
C ARG A 9 -2.43 10.16 6.93
N GLY A 10 -3.11 11.13 6.30
CA GLY A 10 -3.11 11.30 4.86
C GLY A 10 -1.74 11.73 4.33
N ILE A 11 -1.06 12.64 5.02
CA ILE A 11 0.31 13.05 4.66
C ILE A 11 1.25 11.85 4.66
N LEU A 12 1.17 11.00 5.69
CA LEU A 12 2.01 9.80 5.79
C LEU A 12 1.72 8.78 4.68
N ILE A 13 0.43 8.56 4.34
CA ILE A 13 0.04 7.73 3.18
C ILE A 13 0.58 8.32 1.87
N GLY A 14 0.36 9.61 1.63
CA GLY A 14 0.82 10.26 0.40
C GLY A 14 2.35 10.29 0.29
N ALA A 15 3.05 10.44 1.42
CA ALA A 15 4.50 10.37 1.46
C ALA A 15 5.03 8.96 1.16
N SER A 16 4.35 7.90 1.63
CA SER A 16 4.74 6.53 1.28
C SER A 16 4.46 6.16 -0.16
N ASP A 17 3.36 6.63 -0.74
CA ASP A 17 3.02 6.32 -2.14
C ASP A 17 4.03 6.95 -3.14
N LEU A 18 4.83 7.93 -2.68
CA LEU A 18 5.96 8.47 -3.45
C LEU A 18 7.18 7.53 -3.46
N ILE A 19 7.16 6.44 -2.70
CA ILE A 19 8.29 5.55 -2.50
C ILE A 19 8.00 4.21 -3.16
N PRO A 20 8.80 3.80 -4.15
CA PRO A 20 8.66 2.50 -4.77
C PRO A 20 8.70 1.37 -3.73
N GLY A 21 7.72 0.47 -3.78
CA GLY A 21 7.64 -0.70 -2.88
C GLY A 21 6.97 -0.44 -1.53
N VAL A 22 6.61 0.80 -1.18
CA VAL A 22 5.85 1.12 0.04
C VAL A 22 4.43 1.53 -0.32
N SER A 23 3.45 0.68 -0.04
CA SER A 23 2.03 0.98 -0.30
C SER A 23 1.43 1.84 0.83
N GLY A 24 0.62 2.84 0.48
CA GLY A 24 -0.20 3.59 1.41
C GLY A 24 -1.12 2.71 2.26
N GLY A 25 -1.53 1.54 1.75
CA GLY A 25 -2.22 0.50 2.51
C GLY A 25 -1.36 -0.05 3.66
N THR A 26 -0.05 -0.26 3.42
CA THR A 26 0.91 -0.62 4.47
C THR A 26 0.99 0.46 5.53
N ILE A 27 1.04 1.75 5.14
CA ILE A 27 1.06 2.85 6.12
C ILE A 27 -0.25 2.96 6.89
N ALA A 28 -1.41 2.73 6.25
CA ALA A 28 -2.68 2.68 6.96
C ALA A 28 -2.72 1.57 8.02
N VAL A 29 -2.08 0.44 7.74
CA VAL A 29 -1.87 -0.67 8.69
C VAL A 29 -0.88 -0.27 9.79
N VAL A 30 0.25 0.38 9.44
CA VAL A 30 1.23 0.98 10.37
C VAL A 30 0.60 1.98 11.34
N LEU A 31 -0.40 2.72 10.87
CA LEU A 31 -1.09 3.70 11.67
C LEU A 31 -2.35 3.12 12.34
N GLY A 32 -2.60 1.82 12.14
CA GLY A 32 -3.68 1.01 12.70
C GLY A 32 -5.09 1.44 12.30
N PHE A 33 -5.26 2.26 11.26
CA PHE A 33 -6.59 2.70 10.83
C PHE A 33 -7.03 2.05 9.53
N TYR A 34 -6.32 1.02 9.08
CA TYR A 34 -6.61 0.29 7.85
C TYR A 34 -8.06 -0.19 7.77
N GLU A 35 -8.58 -0.86 8.81
CA GLU A 35 -9.98 -1.30 8.80
C GLU A 35 -10.97 -0.14 8.66
N LYS A 36 -10.71 0.96 9.37
CA LYS A 36 -11.52 2.19 9.28
C LYS A 36 -11.42 2.83 7.89
N LEU A 37 -10.25 2.79 7.26
CA LEU A 37 -10.02 3.26 5.89
C LEU A 37 -10.85 2.44 4.90
N ILE A 38 -10.75 1.11 4.94
CA ILE A 38 -11.51 0.19 4.08
C ILE A 38 -13.02 0.35 4.32
N ALA A 39 -13.45 0.44 5.58
CA ALA A 39 -14.85 0.65 5.92
C ALA A 39 -15.38 2.01 5.40
N SER A 40 -14.57 3.07 5.51
CA SER A 40 -14.95 4.41 5.06
C SER A 40 -15.02 4.51 3.54
N ILE A 41 -14.07 3.91 2.84
CA ILE A 41 -14.07 3.79 1.39
C ILE A 41 -15.29 2.98 0.92
N SER A 42 -15.53 1.80 1.52
CA SER A 42 -16.67 0.95 1.19
C SER A 42 -18.00 1.69 1.40
N GLY A 43 -18.11 2.41 2.51
CA GLY A 43 -19.29 3.18 2.86
C GLY A 43 -19.51 4.45 2.02
N PHE A 44 -18.45 5.02 1.42
CA PHE A 44 -18.56 6.11 0.45
C PHE A 44 -19.36 5.72 -0.80
N PHE A 45 -19.34 4.44 -1.18
CA PHE A 45 -20.16 3.91 -2.28
C PHE A 45 -21.52 3.38 -1.83
N SER A 46 -21.97 3.76 -0.62
CA SER A 46 -23.27 3.37 -0.06
C SER A 46 -24.23 4.56 0.04
N ARG A 47 -25.48 4.30 0.44
CA ARG A 47 -26.46 5.37 0.72
C ARG A 47 -26.01 6.32 1.84
N GLU A 48 -25.10 5.88 2.71
CA GLU A 48 -24.62 6.65 3.86
C GLU A 48 -23.29 7.38 3.62
N TRP A 49 -22.88 7.58 2.35
CA TRP A 49 -21.59 8.15 1.97
C TRP A 49 -21.20 9.44 2.71
N LYS A 50 -22.18 10.31 3.02
CA LYS A 50 -21.99 11.55 3.77
C LYS A 50 -21.38 11.33 5.16
N LYS A 51 -21.66 10.20 5.81
CA LYS A 51 -21.09 9.84 7.12
C LYS A 51 -19.58 9.60 7.05
N HIS A 52 -19.08 9.15 5.90
CA HIS A 52 -17.67 8.79 5.69
C HIS A 52 -16.81 9.98 5.22
N LEU A 53 -17.42 11.04 4.70
CA LEU A 53 -16.72 12.27 4.31
C LEU A 53 -15.93 12.91 5.46
N GLY A 54 -16.42 12.79 6.69
CA GLY A 54 -15.75 13.32 7.88
C GLY A 54 -14.36 12.71 8.10
N PHE A 55 -14.16 11.47 7.65
CA PHE A 55 -12.87 10.77 7.68
C PHE A 55 -12.10 10.98 6.36
N LEU A 56 -12.77 10.80 5.21
CA LEU A 56 -12.14 10.79 3.89
C LEU A 56 -11.64 12.16 3.42
N ILE A 57 -12.37 13.25 3.69
CA ILE A 57 -11.96 14.59 3.22
C ILE A 57 -10.65 15.02 3.90
N PRO A 58 -10.51 15.00 5.24
CA PRO A 58 -9.24 15.36 5.87
C PRO A 58 -8.09 14.43 5.46
N LEU A 59 -8.36 13.13 5.30
CA LEU A 59 -7.37 12.18 4.80
C LEU A 59 -6.92 12.54 3.37
N GLY A 60 -7.85 12.81 2.47
CA GLY A 60 -7.58 13.19 1.09
C GLY A 60 -6.82 14.51 0.96
N ILE A 61 -7.14 15.50 1.80
CA ILE A 61 -6.36 16.74 1.92
C ILE A 61 -4.92 16.42 2.32
N GLY A 62 -4.72 15.53 3.30
CA GLY A 62 -3.40 15.07 3.70
C GLY A 62 -2.62 14.43 2.55
N VAL A 63 -3.22 13.45 1.86
CA VAL A 63 -2.60 12.76 0.72
C VAL A 63 -2.24 13.75 -0.39
N GLY A 64 -3.17 14.61 -0.78
CA GLY A 64 -2.93 15.63 -1.80
C GLY A 64 -1.83 16.61 -1.41
N SER A 65 -1.82 17.06 -0.15
CA SER A 65 -0.77 17.96 0.36
C SER A 65 0.61 17.29 0.37
N ALA A 66 0.72 16.01 0.72
CA ALA A 66 1.98 15.28 0.66
C ALA A 66 2.47 15.11 -0.79
N ILE A 67 1.59 14.74 -1.71
CA ILE A 67 1.97 14.62 -3.12
C ILE A 67 2.49 15.97 -3.67
N LEU A 68 1.85 17.09 -3.33
CA LEU A 68 2.25 18.40 -3.84
C LEU A 68 3.50 18.96 -3.15
N LEU A 69 3.59 18.86 -1.82
CA LEU A 69 4.62 19.52 -1.01
C LEU A 69 5.83 18.63 -0.76
N LEU A 70 5.62 17.34 -0.51
CA LEU A 70 6.68 16.39 -0.17
C LEU A 70 7.27 15.70 -1.39
N SER A 71 6.65 15.74 -2.58
CA SER A 71 7.22 15.09 -3.78
C SER A 71 8.64 15.56 -4.11
N LYS A 72 8.92 16.86 -4.02
CA LYS A 72 10.27 17.40 -4.26
C LYS A 72 11.27 16.93 -3.20
N VAL A 73 10.86 16.96 -1.92
CA VAL A 73 11.70 16.51 -0.80
C VAL A 73 11.98 15.02 -0.89
N MET A 74 10.96 14.21 -1.19
CA MET A 74 11.11 12.77 -1.33
C MET A 74 11.97 12.41 -2.53
N LYS A 75 11.80 13.10 -3.67
CA LYS A 75 12.67 12.93 -4.84
C LYS A 75 14.13 13.23 -4.48
N TRP A 76 14.39 14.29 -3.72
CA TRP A 76 15.73 14.62 -3.23
C TRP A 76 16.28 13.58 -2.25
N LEU A 77 15.48 13.16 -1.25
CA LEU A 77 15.86 12.13 -0.28
C LEU A 77 16.18 10.80 -0.94
N LEU A 78 15.39 10.36 -1.92
CA LEU A 78 15.63 9.12 -2.65
C LEU A 78 16.82 9.21 -3.61
N ALA A 79 17.16 10.41 -4.10
CA ALA A 79 18.33 10.60 -4.97
C ALA A 79 19.65 10.71 -4.18
N GLU A 80 19.67 11.54 -3.14
CA GLU A 80 20.90 11.89 -2.40
C GLU A 80 21.09 11.04 -1.13
N HIS A 81 20.00 10.56 -0.52
CA HIS A 81 20.02 9.81 0.74
C HIS A 81 19.14 8.54 0.70
N PRO A 82 19.27 7.67 -0.35
CA PRO A 82 18.38 6.53 -0.52
C PRO A 82 18.44 5.58 0.67
N GLN A 83 19.64 5.23 1.14
CA GLN A 83 19.80 4.23 2.19
C GLN A 83 19.21 4.66 3.54
N PRO A 84 19.50 5.86 4.10
CA PRO A 84 18.79 6.33 5.31
C PRO A 84 17.28 6.40 5.14
N THR A 85 16.81 6.82 3.96
CA THR A 85 15.38 6.91 3.65
C THR A 85 14.73 5.54 3.71
N PHE A 86 15.25 4.54 2.98
CA PHE A 86 14.72 3.18 3.01
C PHE A 86 14.83 2.54 4.41
N PHE A 87 15.90 2.81 5.16
CA PHE A 87 16.02 2.34 6.55
C PHE A 87 14.94 2.91 7.48
N PHE A 88 14.55 4.18 7.31
CA PHE A 88 13.41 4.75 8.02
C PHE A 88 12.12 3.95 7.76
N PHE A 89 11.84 3.59 6.51
CA PHE A 89 10.67 2.77 6.15
C PHE A 89 10.76 1.34 6.65
N LEU A 90 11.94 0.70 6.63
CA LEU A 90 12.16 -0.59 7.29
C LEU A 90 11.80 -0.51 8.78
N GLY A 91 12.24 0.57 9.45
CA GLY A 91 11.88 0.86 10.82
C GLY A 91 10.37 0.89 11.04
N LEU A 92 9.65 1.67 10.22
CA LEU A 92 8.18 1.77 10.28
C LEU A 92 7.49 0.41 10.10
N ILE A 93 7.93 -0.40 9.12
CA ILE A 93 7.38 -1.72 8.81
C ILE A 93 7.62 -2.68 9.99
N ILE A 94 8.84 -2.74 10.53
CA ILE A 94 9.16 -3.59 11.69
C ILE A 94 8.37 -3.13 12.93
N GLY A 95 8.24 -1.81 13.12
CA GLY A 95 7.58 -1.21 14.28
C GLY A 95 6.10 -1.57 14.43
N ILE A 96 5.40 -1.87 13.33
CA ILE A 96 3.99 -2.26 13.40
C ILE A 96 3.76 -3.77 13.61
N LEU A 97 4.72 -4.63 13.29
CA LEU A 97 4.53 -6.09 13.41
C LEU A 97 4.00 -6.52 14.80
N PRO A 98 4.47 -5.96 15.94
CA PRO A 98 3.91 -6.28 17.25
C PRO A 98 2.44 -5.89 17.42
N PHE A 99 2.01 -4.76 16.83
CA PHE A 99 0.62 -4.32 16.87
C PHE A 99 -0.27 -5.27 16.05
N LEU A 100 0.12 -5.62 14.82
CA LEU A 100 -0.65 -6.54 13.99
C LEU A 100 -0.76 -7.93 14.62
N TRP A 101 0.32 -8.39 15.22
CA TRP A 101 0.32 -9.66 15.94
C TRP A 101 -0.66 -9.65 17.12
N ARG A 102 -0.73 -8.53 17.86
CA ARG A 102 -1.66 -8.36 18.98
C ARG A 102 -3.11 -8.20 18.50
N GLU A 103 -3.34 -7.44 17.45
CA GLU A 103 -4.67 -7.22 16.86
C GLU A 103 -5.26 -8.53 16.32
N ALA A 104 -4.41 -9.39 15.75
CA ALA A 104 -4.78 -10.72 15.33
C ALA A 104 -5.05 -11.69 16.50
N ASP A 105 -4.71 -11.29 17.73
CA ASP A 105 -4.53 -12.16 18.90
C ASP A 105 -3.77 -13.45 18.50
N GLY A 106 -2.68 -13.25 17.77
CA GLY A 106 -1.97 -14.32 17.06
C GLY A 106 -1.49 -15.41 17.99
N SER A 107 -1.09 -15.06 19.21
CA SER A 107 -0.64 -16.00 20.23
C SER A 107 -1.72 -17.01 20.68
N ARG A 108 -3.02 -16.68 20.53
CA ARG A 108 -4.12 -17.57 20.91
C ARG A 108 -4.85 -18.16 19.71
N ASN A 109 -4.97 -17.39 18.63
CA ASN A 109 -5.80 -17.76 17.48
C ASN A 109 -5.02 -18.46 16.35
N PHE A 110 -3.69 -18.33 16.28
CA PHE A 110 -2.93 -18.87 15.16
C PHE A 110 -2.66 -20.37 15.30
N LYS A 111 -3.42 -21.16 14.55
CA LYS A 111 -3.13 -22.55 14.16
C LYS A 111 -1.99 -22.66 13.11
N PRO A 112 -1.37 -23.85 12.92
CA PRO A 112 -0.28 -24.06 11.95
C PRO A 112 -0.56 -23.55 10.53
N ILE A 113 -1.81 -23.68 10.06
CA ILE A 113 -2.22 -23.18 8.73
C ILE A 113 -1.99 -21.67 8.57
N HIS A 114 -2.11 -20.88 9.63
CA HIS A 114 -1.91 -19.43 9.57
C HIS A 114 -0.43 -19.07 9.38
N TYR A 115 0.49 -19.84 9.95
CA TYR A 115 1.92 -19.65 9.69
C TYR A 115 2.28 -19.98 8.25
N ILE A 116 1.65 -21.00 7.66
CA ILE A 116 1.79 -21.31 6.23
C ILE A 116 1.26 -20.15 5.38
N LEU A 117 0.08 -19.61 5.71
CA LEU A 117 -0.50 -18.46 4.99
C LEU A 117 0.35 -17.19 5.13
N LEU A 118 0.94 -16.96 6.30
CA LEU A 118 1.90 -15.88 6.54
C LEU A 118 3.12 -16.04 5.64
N LEU A 119 3.71 -17.24 5.58
CA LEU A 119 4.84 -17.53 4.68
C LEU A 119 4.47 -17.34 3.21
N ILE A 120 3.28 -17.76 2.80
CA ILE A 120 2.78 -17.53 1.44
C ILE A 120 2.64 -16.02 1.15
N GLY A 121 2.05 -15.25 2.07
CA GLY A 121 1.94 -13.79 1.94
C GLY A 121 3.30 -13.09 1.93
N ALA A 122 4.26 -13.57 2.71
CA ALA A 122 5.62 -13.04 2.72
C ALA A 122 6.33 -13.36 1.42
N ALA A 123 6.26 -14.60 0.94
CA ALA A 123 6.85 -15.01 -0.32
C ALA A 123 6.24 -14.28 -1.51
N SER A 124 4.91 -14.08 -1.54
CA SER A 124 4.26 -13.40 -2.67
C SER A 124 4.76 -11.97 -2.86
N VAL A 125 5.01 -11.24 -1.77
CA VAL A 125 5.58 -9.89 -1.81
C VAL A 125 7.10 -9.94 -1.97
N ALA A 126 7.83 -10.80 -1.26
CA ALA A 126 9.29 -10.85 -1.34
C ALA A 126 9.78 -11.27 -2.74
N CYS A 127 9.07 -12.18 -3.41
CA CYS A 127 9.40 -12.59 -4.77
C CYS A 127 9.41 -11.41 -5.75
N THR A 128 8.62 -10.35 -5.49
CA THR A 128 8.56 -9.16 -6.33
C THR A 128 9.90 -8.43 -6.44
N ALA A 129 10.76 -8.54 -5.43
CA ALA A 129 12.10 -7.95 -5.45
C ALA A 129 13.02 -8.57 -6.52
N PHE A 130 12.72 -9.80 -6.96
CA PHE A 130 13.52 -10.54 -7.94
C PHE A 130 12.96 -10.45 -9.36
N PHE A 131 11.73 -9.96 -9.52
CA PHE A 131 11.13 -9.78 -10.83
C PHE A 131 11.66 -8.51 -11.50
N LYS A 132 12.34 -8.69 -12.64
CA LYS A 132 12.61 -7.60 -13.57
C LYS A 132 11.41 -7.48 -14.51
N PRO A 133 10.79 -6.29 -14.64
CA PRO A 133 9.78 -6.05 -15.66
C PRO A 133 10.38 -6.33 -17.04
N ASP A 134 9.82 -7.29 -17.79
CA ASP A 134 10.13 -7.41 -19.21
C ASP A 134 9.41 -6.28 -19.97
N ASP A 135 10.04 -5.74 -21.01
CA ASP A 135 9.45 -4.75 -21.92
C ASP A 135 8.26 -5.37 -22.67
N HIS A 136 7.08 -5.35 -22.05
CA HIS A 136 5.84 -5.73 -22.70
C HIS A 136 5.45 -4.64 -23.69
N ASN A 137 5.04 -5.05 -24.90
CA ASN A 137 4.60 -4.13 -25.94
C ASN A 137 3.44 -3.26 -25.42
N THR A 138 3.60 -1.96 -25.53
CA THR A 138 2.57 -0.98 -25.12
C THR A 138 1.37 -1.10 -26.04
N ILE A 139 0.18 -1.32 -25.48
CA ILE A 139 -1.06 -1.36 -26.25
C ILE A 139 -1.48 0.09 -26.52
N ILE A 140 -1.42 0.50 -27.79
CA ILE A 140 -1.75 1.87 -28.21
C ILE A 140 -3.18 1.99 -28.76
N GLU A 141 -3.74 0.91 -29.28
CA GLU A 141 -5.09 0.85 -29.84
C GLU A 141 -6.01 -0.05 -29.01
N LEU A 142 -7.24 0.41 -28.80
CA LEU A 142 -8.24 -0.33 -28.04
C LEU A 142 -9.02 -1.27 -28.96
N THR A 143 -8.79 -2.56 -28.76
CA THR A 143 -9.56 -3.67 -29.35
C THR A 143 -10.46 -4.31 -28.29
N ALA A 144 -11.41 -5.16 -28.67
CA ALA A 144 -12.27 -5.84 -27.69
C ALA A 144 -11.47 -6.72 -26.71
N SER A 145 -10.48 -7.46 -27.19
CA SER A 145 -9.63 -8.33 -26.36
C SER A 145 -8.72 -7.53 -25.43
N SER A 146 -8.07 -6.49 -25.95
CA SER A 146 -7.23 -5.61 -25.12
C SER A 146 -8.07 -4.83 -24.11
N GLY A 147 -9.29 -4.42 -24.47
CA GLY A 147 -10.20 -3.75 -23.54
C GLY A 147 -10.59 -4.63 -22.35
N VAL A 148 -10.93 -5.90 -22.60
CA VAL A 148 -11.19 -6.87 -21.51
C VAL A 148 -9.97 -7.06 -20.63
N PHE A 149 -8.80 -7.26 -21.24
CA PHE A 149 -7.55 -7.41 -20.51
C PHE A 149 -7.23 -6.17 -19.63
N LEU A 150 -7.30 -4.97 -20.21
CA LEU A 150 -7.00 -3.71 -19.52
C LEU A 150 -8.00 -3.40 -18.40
N PHE A 151 -9.28 -3.75 -18.59
CA PHE A 151 -10.28 -3.66 -17.53
C PHE A 151 -9.90 -4.54 -16.34
N PHE A 152 -9.60 -5.83 -16.57
CA PHE A 152 -9.21 -6.73 -15.48
C PHE A 152 -7.85 -6.41 -14.89
N ALA A 153 -6.91 -5.89 -15.68
CA ALA A 153 -5.64 -5.38 -15.18
C ALA A 153 -5.85 -4.19 -14.24
N GLY A 154 -6.68 -3.22 -14.63
CA GLY A 154 -7.08 -2.10 -13.77
C GLY A 154 -7.76 -2.57 -12.48
N TRP A 155 -8.66 -3.56 -12.58
CA TRP A 155 -9.28 -4.18 -11.42
C TRP A 155 -8.23 -4.77 -10.49
N LEU A 156 -7.39 -5.69 -10.97
CA LEU A 156 -6.39 -6.38 -10.16
C LEU A 156 -5.38 -5.41 -9.55
N GLY A 157 -4.96 -4.39 -10.30
CA GLY A 157 -4.14 -3.29 -9.79
C GLY A 157 -4.80 -2.54 -8.64
N SER A 158 -6.09 -2.22 -8.76
CA SER A 158 -6.85 -1.56 -7.68
C SER A 158 -7.05 -2.45 -6.46
N MET A 159 -7.25 -3.76 -6.65
CA MET A 159 -7.36 -4.75 -5.57
C MET A 159 -6.04 -4.85 -4.81
N ALA A 160 -4.93 -4.90 -5.53
CA ALA A 160 -3.59 -4.91 -4.96
C ALA A 160 -3.29 -3.65 -4.15
N MET A 161 -3.73 -2.48 -4.62
CA MET A 161 -3.59 -1.22 -3.87
C MET A 161 -4.35 -1.22 -2.53
N ILE A 162 -5.43 -1.99 -2.43
CA ILE A 162 -6.16 -2.14 -1.17
C ILE A 162 -5.38 -3.02 -0.20
N LEU A 163 -4.82 -4.14 -0.65
CA LEU A 163 -4.07 -5.07 0.19
C LEU A 163 -2.73 -4.46 0.64
N PRO A 164 -2.42 -4.46 1.96
CA PRO A 164 -1.17 -3.91 2.46
C PRO A 164 0.03 -4.71 1.95
N GLY A 165 1.13 -4.02 1.65
CA GLY A 165 2.36 -4.63 1.15
C GLY A 165 2.39 -4.94 -0.34
N VAL A 166 1.27 -4.77 -1.07
CA VAL A 166 1.21 -4.96 -2.53
C VAL A 166 0.97 -3.62 -3.22
N SER A 167 1.77 -3.30 -4.23
CA SER A 167 1.59 -2.07 -5.03
C SER A 167 0.70 -2.35 -6.25
N GLY A 168 -0.33 -1.52 -6.44
CA GLY A 168 -1.20 -1.61 -7.62
C GLY A 168 -0.48 -1.34 -8.94
N SER A 169 0.49 -0.41 -8.94
CA SER A 169 1.33 -0.14 -10.12
C SER A 169 2.26 -1.32 -10.42
N PHE A 170 2.75 -2.01 -9.40
CA PHE A 170 3.56 -3.21 -9.57
C PHE A 170 2.75 -4.38 -10.15
N VAL A 171 1.50 -4.58 -9.70
CA VAL A 171 0.61 -5.59 -10.31
C VAL A 171 0.30 -5.27 -11.77
N LEU A 172 0.05 -4.00 -12.10
CA LEU A 172 -0.10 -3.59 -13.50
C LEU A 172 1.17 -3.87 -14.32
N LEU A 173 2.34 -3.72 -13.72
CA LEU A 173 3.61 -3.98 -14.36
C LEU A 173 3.84 -5.48 -14.57
N LEU A 174 3.53 -6.33 -13.60
CA LEU A 174 3.58 -7.79 -13.75
C LEU A 174 2.63 -8.32 -14.83
N LEU A 175 1.47 -7.67 -14.99
CA LEU A 175 0.52 -7.99 -16.04
C LEU A 175 0.96 -7.40 -17.41
N GLY A 176 1.96 -6.51 -17.46
CA GLY A 176 2.34 -5.79 -18.68
C GLY A 176 1.41 -4.63 -19.08
N ALA A 177 0.46 -4.28 -18.22
CA ALA A 177 -0.49 -3.19 -18.45
C ALA A 177 0.05 -1.81 -18.03
N TYR A 178 1.14 -1.75 -17.25
CA TYR A 178 1.69 -0.49 -16.74
C TYR A 178 2.21 0.46 -17.84
N PRO A 179 3.01 0.02 -18.83
CA PRO A 179 3.41 0.89 -19.95
C PRO A 179 2.20 1.48 -20.69
N THR A 180 1.18 0.66 -20.93
CA THR A 180 -0.09 1.07 -21.53
C THR A 180 -0.80 2.14 -20.71
N ALA A 181 -0.87 1.98 -19.38
CA ALA A 181 -1.49 2.97 -18.49
C ALA A 181 -0.76 4.32 -18.52
N ILE A 182 0.58 4.31 -18.49
CA ILE A 182 1.39 5.53 -18.56
C ILE A 182 1.28 6.19 -19.94
N HIS A 183 1.33 5.42 -21.01
CA HIS A 183 1.10 5.91 -22.37
C HIS A 183 -0.28 6.56 -22.49
N ALA A 184 -1.32 5.91 -21.99
CA ALA A 184 -2.68 6.44 -22.05
C ALA A 184 -2.81 7.78 -21.31
N LEU A 185 -2.21 7.91 -20.12
CA LEU A 185 -2.22 9.16 -19.36
C LEU A 185 -1.39 10.27 -20.03
N SER A 186 -0.19 9.95 -20.51
CA SER A 186 0.72 10.95 -21.13
C SER A 186 0.21 11.47 -22.48
N THR A 187 -0.45 10.62 -23.26
CA THR A 187 -1.05 10.99 -24.56
C THR A 187 -2.52 11.42 -24.45
N LEU A 188 -3.09 11.42 -23.24
CA LEU A 188 -4.52 11.64 -22.99
C LEU A 188 -5.43 10.75 -23.86
N ASN A 189 -5.04 9.49 -24.05
CA ASN A 189 -5.82 8.49 -24.77
C ASN A 189 -7.07 8.12 -23.94
N LEU A 190 -8.15 8.88 -24.14
CA LEU A 190 -9.39 8.75 -23.37
C LEU A 190 -10.00 7.34 -23.41
N PRO A 191 -10.03 6.61 -24.55
CA PRO A 191 -10.50 5.23 -24.57
C PRO A 191 -9.74 4.28 -23.62
N LEU A 192 -8.40 4.33 -23.64
CA LEU A 192 -7.57 3.51 -22.76
C LEU A 192 -7.70 3.93 -21.29
N ILE A 193 -7.73 5.24 -21.02
CA ILE A 193 -7.98 5.78 -19.68
C ILE A 193 -9.35 5.30 -19.16
N ALA A 194 -10.38 5.37 -20.00
CA ALA A 194 -11.74 5.00 -19.62
C ALA A 194 -11.85 3.51 -19.27
N ILE A 195 -11.27 2.61 -20.06
CA ILE A 195 -11.38 1.17 -19.81
C ILE A 195 -10.56 0.73 -18.58
N ILE A 196 -9.33 1.25 -18.43
CA ILE A 196 -8.49 0.98 -17.26
C ILE A 196 -9.14 1.59 -16.02
N GLY A 197 -9.59 2.84 -16.12
CA GLY A 197 -10.26 3.56 -15.04
C GLY A 197 -11.56 2.89 -14.61
N ALA A 198 -12.36 2.37 -15.55
CA ALA A 198 -13.54 1.58 -15.23
C ALA A 198 -13.18 0.30 -14.46
N GLY A 199 -12.13 -0.40 -14.89
CA GLY A 199 -11.58 -1.55 -14.18
C GLY A 199 -11.15 -1.20 -12.75
N VAL A 200 -10.41 -0.10 -12.58
CA VAL A 200 -9.99 0.42 -11.27
C VAL A 200 -11.20 0.75 -10.39
N ILE A 201 -12.19 1.47 -10.90
CA ILE A 201 -13.37 1.88 -10.12
C ILE A 201 -14.18 0.65 -9.68
N VAL A 202 -14.53 -0.23 -10.62
CA VAL A 202 -15.31 -1.43 -10.32
C VAL A 202 -14.53 -2.35 -9.39
N GLY A 203 -13.26 -2.61 -9.71
CA GLY A 203 -12.38 -3.44 -8.92
C GLY A 203 -12.20 -2.92 -7.50
N PHE A 204 -12.01 -1.61 -7.33
CA PHE A 204 -11.88 -1.00 -6.01
C PHE A 204 -13.15 -1.14 -5.18
N ILE A 205 -14.32 -0.87 -5.76
CA ILE A 205 -15.62 -0.99 -5.06
C ILE A 205 -15.88 -2.44 -4.64
N VAL A 206 -15.73 -3.39 -5.57
CA VAL A 206 -16.01 -4.81 -5.32
C VAL A 206 -15.00 -5.38 -4.35
N SER A 207 -13.70 -5.14 -4.58
CA SER A 207 -12.62 -5.66 -3.73
C SER A 207 -12.69 -5.10 -2.32
N THR A 208 -13.00 -3.81 -2.13
CA THR A 208 -13.11 -3.23 -0.78
C THR A 208 -14.23 -3.90 0.03
N LYS A 209 -15.40 -4.14 -0.60
CA LYS A 209 -16.51 -4.85 0.06
C LYS A 209 -16.13 -6.29 0.39
N PHE A 210 -15.47 -6.98 -0.54
CA PHE A 210 -15.04 -8.36 -0.35
C PHE A 210 -13.98 -8.49 0.76
N ILE A 211 -12.95 -7.65 0.76
CA ILE A 211 -11.90 -7.64 1.79
C ILE A 211 -12.50 -7.32 3.17
N ARG A 212 -13.42 -6.34 3.25
CA ARG A 212 -14.13 -6.06 4.49
C ARG A 212 -14.92 -7.27 5.00
N PHE A 213 -15.61 -7.97 4.10
CA PHE A 213 -16.32 -9.20 4.45
C PHE A 213 -15.36 -10.28 4.98
N LEU A 214 -14.22 -10.48 4.32
CA LEU A 214 -13.22 -11.46 4.75
C LEU A 214 -12.59 -11.11 6.10
N LEU A 215 -12.27 -9.84 6.34
CA LEU A 215 -11.73 -9.39 7.64
C LEU A 215 -12.74 -9.66 8.78
N ALA A 216 -14.03 -9.41 8.54
CA ALA A 216 -15.07 -9.65 9.53
C ALA A 216 -15.35 -11.15 9.76
N ARG A 217 -15.28 -11.99 8.71
CA ARG A 217 -15.65 -13.42 8.78
C ARG A 217 -14.47 -14.34 9.10
N PHE A 218 -13.28 -14.01 8.64
CA PHE A 218 -12.06 -14.82 8.72
C PHE A 218 -10.86 -13.98 9.21
N PRO A 219 -10.94 -13.33 10.39
CA PRO A 219 -9.92 -12.39 10.85
C PRO A 219 -8.54 -13.03 10.93
N SER A 220 -8.40 -14.21 11.55
CA SER A 220 -7.09 -14.87 11.72
C SER A 220 -6.40 -15.22 10.41
N ILE A 221 -7.16 -15.62 9.38
CA ILE A 221 -6.65 -15.89 8.03
C ILE A 221 -6.17 -14.59 7.39
N MET A 222 -7.00 -13.55 7.43
CA MET A 222 -6.68 -12.26 6.83
C MET A 222 -5.48 -11.60 7.50
N TYR A 223 -5.44 -11.58 8.83
CA TYR A 223 -4.31 -11.04 9.59
C TYR A 223 -3.03 -11.84 9.33
N ALA A 224 -3.09 -13.16 9.21
CA ALA A 224 -1.92 -13.96 8.85
C ALA A 224 -1.35 -13.57 7.48
N ILE A 225 -2.23 -13.40 6.47
CA ILE A 225 -1.83 -12.96 5.13
C ILE A 225 -1.28 -11.53 5.17
N ILE A 226 -1.94 -10.61 5.86
CA ILE A 226 -1.50 -9.21 6.02
C ILE A 226 -0.13 -9.13 6.68
N ILE A 227 0.07 -9.82 7.81
CA ILE A 227 1.37 -9.87 8.50
C ILE A 227 2.42 -10.46 7.56
N GLY A 228 2.07 -11.53 6.84
CA GLY A 228 2.93 -12.13 5.83
C GLY A 228 3.38 -11.12 4.79
N MET A 229 2.45 -10.44 4.12
CA MET A 229 2.75 -9.42 3.10
C MET A 229 3.58 -8.25 3.67
N VAL A 230 3.30 -7.80 4.89
CA VAL A 230 4.10 -6.76 5.58
C VAL A 230 5.52 -7.25 5.83
N VAL A 231 5.71 -8.49 6.29
CA VAL A 231 7.05 -9.11 6.44
C VAL A 231 7.75 -9.25 5.09
N GLY A 232 7.04 -9.70 4.05
CA GLY A 232 7.58 -9.82 2.69
C GLY A 232 8.06 -8.49 2.12
N SER A 233 7.37 -7.39 2.43
CA SER A 233 7.77 -6.04 2.00
C SER A 233 9.13 -5.60 2.56
N LEU A 234 9.61 -6.19 3.66
CA LEU A 234 10.96 -5.93 4.18
C LEU A 234 12.03 -6.31 3.15
N ALA A 235 11.84 -7.40 2.39
CA ALA A 235 12.77 -7.82 1.36
C ALA A 235 12.80 -6.85 0.16
N VAL A 236 11.65 -6.25 -0.16
CA VAL A 236 11.51 -5.28 -1.26
C VAL A 236 12.12 -3.93 -0.90
N VAL A 237 11.93 -3.49 0.34
CA VAL A 237 12.36 -2.16 0.83
C VAL A 237 13.84 -2.16 1.25
N TYR A 238 14.42 -3.31 1.56
CA TYR A 238 15.80 -3.40 2.06
C TYR A 238 16.83 -2.98 1.01
N PRO A 239 17.57 -1.86 1.21
CA PRO A 239 18.49 -1.33 0.21
C PRO A 239 19.90 -1.95 0.28
N GLY A 240 20.12 -2.92 1.19
CA GLY A 240 21.45 -3.44 1.52
C GLY A 240 22.24 -2.55 2.49
N LEU A 241 23.46 -3.00 2.82
CA LEU A 241 24.40 -2.32 3.73
C LEU A 241 25.56 -1.66 2.97
N ASN A 242 25.27 -1.12 1.79
CA ASN A 242 26.27 -0.44 0.96
C ASN A 242 26.54 0.96 1.51
N GLY A 243 27.77 1.48 1.41
CA GLY A 243 28.07 2.87 1.78
C GLY A 243 29.05 3.03 2.95
N SER A 244 29.29 4.29 3.35
CA SER A 244 30.25 4.62 4.41
C SER A 244 29.71 4.26 5.80
N ILE A 245 30.61 4.09 6.78
CA ILE A 245 30.23 3.86 8.18
C ILE A 245 29.32 4.99 8.69
N GLY A 246 29.58 6.25 8.29
CA GLY A 246 28.75 7.39 8.65
C GLY A 246 27.32 7.28 8.12
N THR A 247 27.17 6.89 6.85
CA THR A 247 25.86 6.66 6.22
C THR A 247 25.12 5.51 6.91
N LEU A 248 25.82 4.45 7.30
CA LEU A 248 25.24 3.30 7.99
C LEU A 248 24.76 3.68 9.40
N VAL A 249 25.52 4.48 10.15
CA VAL A 249 25.09 5.01 11.47
C VAL A 249 23.82 5.84 11.33
N ILE A 250 23.78 6.78 10.36
CA ILE A 250 22.59 7.60 10.09
C ILE A 250 21.40 6.69 9.71
N SER A 251 21.64 5.67 8.90
CA SER A 251 20.59 4.72 8.48
C SER A 251 20.02 3.94 9.67
N ILE A 252 20.86 3.46 10.58
CA ILE A 252 20.40 2.78 11.80
C ILE A 252 19.59 3.74 12.69
N VAL A 253 20.04 4.99 12.85
CA VAL A 253 19.29 6.01 13.60
C VAL A 253 17.92 6.24 12.96
N MET A 254 17.87 6.37 11.63
CA MET A 254 16.61 6.53 10.90
C MET A 254 15.69 5.32 11.05
N MET A 255 16.23 4.10 11.04
CA MET A 255 15.45 2.89 11.29
C MET A 255 14.86 2.85 12.70
N ILE A 256 15.64 3.25 13.72
CA ILE A 256 15.13 3.34 15.10
C ILE A 256 14.05 4.42 15.21
N LEU A 257 14.23 5.57 14.56
CA LEU A 257 13.22 6.63 14.52
C LEU A 257 11.93 6.14 13.85
N GLY A 258 12.03 5.44 12.72
CA GLY A 258 10.87 4.83 12.06
C GLY A 258 10.18 3.81 12.96
N PHE A 259 10.95 2.91 13.58
CA PHE A 259 10.41 1.90 14.50
C PHE A 259 9.66 2.52 15.68
N THR A 260 10.27 3.49 16.35
CA THR A 260 9.68 4.16 17.52
C THR A 260 8.44 4.96 17.15
N ALA A 261 8.43 5.63 16.00
CA ALA A 261 7.25 6.33 15.49
C ALA A 261 6.08 5.36 15.25
N ALA A 262 6.31 4.25 14.53
CA ALA A 262 5.28 3.24 14.27
C ALA A 262 4.79 2.56 15.56
N TYR A 263 5.73 2.10 16.40
CA TYR A 263 5.41 1.40 17.64
C TYR A 263 4.63 2.29 18.62
N GLY A 264 4.99 3.59 18.71
CA GLY A 264 4.27 4.56 19.53
C GLY A 264 2.82 4.78 19.07
N LEU A 265 2.60 4.87 17.75
CA LEU A 265 1.27 5.04 17.17
C LEU A 265 0.39 3.79 17.37
N GLY A 266 0.97 2.59 17.29
CA GLY A 266 0.26 1.33 17.56
C GLY A 266 -0.18 1.14 19.03
N LYS A 267 0.41 1.87 19.98
CA LYS A 267 -0.01 1.84 21.40
C LYS A 267 -1.22 2.73 21.70
N GLN A 268 -1.46 3.78 20.91
CA GLN A 268 -2.49 4.80 21.20
C GLN A 268 -3.88 4.46 20.66
N GLN A 269 -4.04 3.32 20.01
CA GLN A 269 -5.35 2.91 19.51
C GLN A 269 -6.17 2.27 20.63
N PRO A 270 -7.38 2.79 20.92
CA PRO A 270 -8.27 2.14 21.87
C PRO A 270 -8.71 0.79 21.30
N GLN A 271 -8.70 -0.23 22.17
CA GLN A 271 -9.29 -1.55 21.93
C GLN A 271 -10.78 -1.45 21.65
#